data_AF-U5S133-F1
#
_entry.id   AF-U5S133-F1
#
_cell.length_a   1.000
_cell.length_b   1.000
_cell.length_c   1.000
_cell.angle_alpha   90.00
_cell.angle_beta   90.00
_cell.angle_gamma   90.00
#
_symmetry.space_group_name_H-M   'P 1'
#
loop_
_entity.id
_entity.type
_entity.pdbx_description
1 polymer ?
#
loop_
_entity_poly.entity_id
_entity_poly.type
_entity_poly.pdbx_seq_one_letter_code
_entity_poly.pdbx_strand_id
1 'polypeptide(L)'
;EISADYKRYDQKNNVIMRALSGDPVVKPNFDTYFGKHMGWIPNKVADGYGRLEEAMKTGAFAIEDGLNGYHAPGFASKGLYEWKEPQISGVVNPEKYTFDTPEAASKAVKRAAKFYGADLVGIAPYDERWVLSRVFNIEKNDSVPNVLPFEPKSVIVMALQMSYDGFQAAPTSLELASAGNIYSSMGVVVSKVSHFVRALGYQTVPCGNDTALSVPLAIHAGLGELSRIGIAITPEFGPRQRFCKIFTDLPLAVDKPITFGVKEFCMTCKKCADACPSQAISHDKEPSFQAATISTSGGVKKWAANA
;
A
#
# COMPACT_ATOMS: atom_id res chain seq x y z
N GLU A 1 7.20 -17.18 3.33
CA GLU A 1 7.94 -17.75 4.48
C GLU A 1 8.67 -16.62 5.22
N ILE A 2 8.78 -16.71 6.55
CA ILE A 2 9.59 -15.80 7.37
C ILE A 2 10.61 -16.61 8.18
N SER A 3 11.74 -16.02 8.50
CA SER A 3 12.75 -16.63 9.36
C SER A 3 12.38 -16.52 10.84
N ALA A 4 12.99 -17.34 11.70
CA ALA A 4 12.72 -17.36 13.14
C ALA A 4 13.14 -16.05 13.84
N ASP A 5 14.10 -15.33 13.26
CA ASP A 5 14.62 -14.04 13.75
C ASP A 5 13.94 -12.83 13.09
N TYR A 6 12.80 -13.03 12.41
CA TYR A 6 12.04 -11.93 11.79
C TYR A 6 11.69 -10.84 12.82
N LYS A 7 11.90 -9.58 12.42
CA LYS A 7 11.54 -8.40 13.20
C LYS A 7 10.62 -7.51 12.39
N ARG A 8 9.60 -6.96 13.06
CA ARG A 8 8.71 -5.95 12.50
C ARG A 8 9.51 -4.76 11.99
N TYR A 9 9.16 -4.29 10.80
CA TYR A 9 9.91 -3.28 10.07
C TYR A 9 9.71 -1.87 10.66
N ASP A 10 10.79 -1.10 10.79
CA ASP A 10 10.74 0.31 11.20
C ASP A 10 10.61 1.19 9.95
N GLN A 11 9.57 2.04 9.89
CA GLN A 11 9.27 2.84 8.72
C GLN A 11 10.39 3.80 8.32
N LYS A 12 11.20 4.31 9.25
CA LYS A 12 12.30 5.25 8.90
C LYS A 12 13.30 4.63 7.93
N ASN A 13 13.39 3.31 7.89
CA ASN A 13 14.31 2.61 7.01
C ASN A 13 13.78 2.50 5.59
N ASN A 14 12.47 2.73 5.34
CA ASN A 14 11.93 2.81 3.98
C ASN A 14 12.70 3.86 3.16
N VAL A 15 12.99 3.55 1.90
CA VAL A 15 13.76 4.43 1.00
C VAL A 15 13.22 5.86 0.94
N ILE A 16 11.89 6.03 0.94
CA ILE A 16 11.25 7.35 0.91
C ILE A 16 11.55 8.11 2.21
N MET A 17 11.38 7.45 3.37
CA MET A 17 11.64 8.09 4.67
C MET A 17 13.11 8.43 4.85
N ARG A 18 14.02 7.53 4.45
CA ARG A 18 15.46 7.80 4.42
C ARG A 18 15.81 9.04 3.58
N ALA A 19 15.21 9.15 2.39
CA ALA A 19 15.43 10.31 1.52
C ALA A 19 14.91 11.61 2.14
N LEU A 20 13.71 11.59 2.72
CA LEU A 20 13.13 12.74 3.43
C LEU A 20 13.95 13.13 4.67
N SER A 21 14.57 12.16 5.34
CA SER A 21 15.45 12.39 6.50
C SER A 21 16.87 12.81 6.17
N GLY A 22 17.23 12.90 4.89
CA GLY A 22 18.55 13.38 4.49
C GLY A 22 19.63 12.30 4.34
N ASP A 23 19.26 11.02 4.26
CA ASP A 23 20.24 9.93 4.10
C ASP A 23 21.06 10.13 2.80
N PRO A 24 22.39 10.29 2.89
CA PRO A 24 23.23 10.65 1.75
C PRO A 24 23.32 9.55 0.69
N VAL A 25 22.97 8.30 1.01
CA VAL A 25 22.99 7.18 0.07
C VAL A 25 21.82 7.26 -0.91
N VAL A 26 20.65 7.69 -0.46
CA VAL A 26 19.41 7.64 -1.26
C VAL A 26 18.94 9.03 -1.69
N LYS A 27 19.22 10.07 -0.90
CA LYS A 27 18.73 11.43 -1.13
C LYS A 27 19.12 11.99 -2.51
N PRO A 28 20.36 11.88 -3.01
CA PRO A 28 20.72 12.46 -4.30
C PRO A 28 19.89 11.90 -5.47
N ASN A 29 19.67 10.58 -5.47
CA ASN A 29 18.84 9.91 -6.48
C ASN A 29 17.36 10.25 -6.31
N PHE A 30 16.89 10.30 -5.07
CA PHE A 30 15.52 10.70 -4.75
C PHE A 30 15.24 12.14 -5.20
N ASP A 31 16.11 13.09 -4.90
CA ASP A 31 15.95 14.50 -5.29
C ASP A 31 15.97 14.65 -6.82
N THR A 32 16.77 13.85 -7.52
CA THR A 32 16.79 13.84 -8.99
C THR A 32 15.48 13.28 -9.57
N TYR A 33 15.04 12.12 -9.06
CA TYR A 33 13.79 11.48 -9.48
C TYR A 33 12.59 12.39 -9.16
N PHE A 34 12.44 12.78 -7.90
CA PHE A 34 11.34 13.59 -7.41
C PHE A 34 11.36 14.99 -8.03
N GLY A 35 12.54 15.61 -8.19
CA GLY A 35 12.69 16.89 -8.87
C GLY A 35 12.21 16.86 -10.32
N LYS A 36 12.47 15.78 -11.06
CA LYS A 36 11.87 15.57 -12.39
C LYS A 36 10.35 15.43 -12.31
N HIS A 37 9.84 14.65 -11.37
CA HIS A 37 8.40 14.42 -11.24
C HIS A 37 7.61 15.62 -10.74
N MET A 38 8.23 16.50 -9.95
CA MET A 38 7.63 17.75 -9.49
C MET A 38 7.85 18.92 -10.48
N GLY A 39 8.55 18.68 -11.59
CA GLY A 39 8.84 19.70 -12.59
C GLY A 39 9.88 20.74 -12.16
N TRP A 40 10.59 20.51 -11.05
CA TRP A 40 11.73 21.34 -10.62
C TRP A 40 12.95 21.12 -11.51
N ILE A 41 13.10 19.91 -12.02
CA ILE A 41 14.09 19.55 -13.03
C ILE A 41 13.34 19.38 -14.36
N PRO A 42 13.69 20.14 -15.42
CA PRO A 42 13.00 20.06 -16.70
C PRO A 42 13.03 18.65 -17.31
N ASN A 43 11.87 18.15 -17.73
CA ASN A 43 11.76 16.97 -18.58
C ASN A 43 11.53 17.36 -20.04
N LYS A 44 11.82 16.45 -20.96
CA LYS A 44 11.55 16.67 -22.39
C LYS A 44 10.11 16.30 -22.69
N VAL A 45 9.42 17.17 -23.44
CA VAL A 45 8.05 16.90 -23.92
C VAL A 45 7.98 15.60 -24.72
N ALA A 46 8.98 15.33 -25.56
CA ALA A 46 9.07 14.12 -26.38
C ALA A 46 9.11 12.81 -25.55
N ASP A 47 9.45 12.90 -24.26
CA ASP A 47 9.56 11.75 -23.36
C ASP A 47 8.26 11.55 -22.55
N GLY A 48 7.14 12.16 -22.95
CA GLY A 48 5.83 12.01 -22.30
C GLY A 48 5.58 12.93 -21.10
N TYR A 49 6.26 14.08 -21.07
CA TYR A 49 6.14 15.13 -20.03
C TYR A 49 5.58 16.43 -20.60
N GLY A 50 4.64 16.33 -21.55
CA GLY A 50 3.97 17.49 -22.13
C GLY A 50 2.97 18.14 -21.17
N ARG A 51 2.46 19.31 -21.55
CA ARG A 51 1.56 20.10 -20.70
C ARG A 51 0.24 19.37 -20.39
N LEU A 52 -0.26 18.54 -21.31
CA LEU A 52 -1.50 17.80 -21.12
C LEU A 52 -1.30 16.64 -20.13
N GLU A 53 -0.19 15.91 -20.26
CA GLU A 53 0.18 14.82 -19.36
C GLU A 53 0.42 15.34 -17.94
N GLU A 54 1.10 16.48 -17.81
CA GLU A 54 1.33 17.16 -16.53
C GLU A 54 0.01 17.66 -15.91
N ALA A 55 -0.89 18.25 -16.71
CA ALA A 55 -2.20 18.68 -16.21
C ALA A 55 -3.05 17.50 -15.75
N MET A 56 -3.03 16.39 -16.49
CA MET A 56 -3.72 15.16 -16.10
C MET A 56 -3.16 14.58 -14.80
N LYS A 57 -1.83 14.54 -14.64
CA LYS A 57 -1.18 14.12 -13.41
C LYS A 57 -1.61 14.99 -12.23
N THR A 58 -1.57 16.31 -12.36
CA THR A 58 -2.02 17.23 -11.29
C THR A 58 -3.47 16.96 -10.89
N GLY A 59 -4.37 16.77 -11.86
CA GLY A 59 -5.76 16.41 -11.58
C GLY A 59 -5.89 15.08 -10.85
N ALA A 60 -5.10 14.07 -11.25
CA ALA A 60 -5.12 12.75 -10.66
C ALA A 60 -4.72 12.73 -9.18
N PHE A 61 -3.77 13.58 -8.77
CA PHE A 61 -3.31 13.69 -7.38
C PHE A 61 -4.16 14.65 -6.52
N ALA A 62 -5.19 15.30 -7.06
CA ALA A 62 -5.89 16.38 -6.36
C ALA A 62 -6.46 15.98 -4.97
N ILE A 63 -7.01 14.76 -4.83
CA ILE A 63 -7.52 14.28 -3.53
C ILE A 63 -6.36 13.83 -2.64
N GLU A 64 -5.34 13.20 -3.21
CA GLU A 64 -4.17 12.74 -2.47
C GLU A 64 -3.40 13.91 -1.82
N ASP A 65 -3.07 14.92 -2.61
CA ASP A 65 -2.29 16.07 -2.15
C ASP A 65 -3.16 17.05 -1.34
N GLY A 66 -4.44 17.19 -1.69
CA GLY A 66 -5.35 18.15 -1.06
C GLY A 66 -6.05 17.63 0.19
N LEU A 67 -6.74 16.48 0.08
CA LEU A 67 -7.62 15.97 1.14
C LEU A 67 -6.99 14.85 1.97
N ASN A 68 -6.16 13.99 1.39
CA ASN A 68 -5.49 12.91 2.12
C ASN A 68 -4.28 13.42 2.92
N GLY A 69 -3.84 14.66 2.68
CA GLY A 69 -2.73 15.27 3.41
C GLY A 69 -1.39 14.63 3.08
N TYR A 70 -1.19 14.30 1.80
CA TYR A 70 0.05 13.71 1.28
C TYR A 70 0.37 12.38 1.97
N HIS A 71 -0.60 11.46 1.95
CA HIS A 71 -0.59 10.16 2.61
C HIS A 71 0.22 9.09 1.86
N ALA A 72 0.37 9.22 0.53
CA ALA A 72 1.02 8.25 -0.35
C ALA A 72 2.46 7.85 0.07
N PRO A 73 3.31 8.76 0.59
CA PRO A 73 4.58 8.39 1.23
C PRO A 73 4.45 7.44 2.43
N GLY A 74 3.29 7.43 3.10
CA GLY A 74 2.98 6.54 4.22
C GLY A 74 2.82 7.27 5.57
N PHE A 75 2.39 8.53 5.59
CA PHE A 75 2.12 9.22 6.86
C PHE A 75 0.77 8.77 7.43
N ALA A 76 0.78 8.25 8.65
CA ALA A 76 -0.41 7.72 9.31
C ALA A 76 -1.40 8.81 9.75
N SER A 77 -2.70 8.49 9.76
CA SER A 77 -3.76 9.31 10.37
C SER A 77 -3.84 10.72 9.77
N LYS A 78 -4.02 10.80 8.45
CA LYS A 78 -4.14 12.08 7.73
C LYS A 78 -5.37 12.06 6.83
N GLY A 79 -6.06 13.19 6.75
CA GLY A 79 -7.11 13.40 5.78
C GLY A 79 -8.22 12.35 5.84
N LEU A 80 -8.55 11.76 4.69
CA LEU A 80 -9.57 10.70 4.60
C LEU A 80 -9.17 9.39 5.32
N TYR A 81 -7.90 9.25 5.72
CA TYR A 81 -7.40 8.15 6.55
C TYR A 81 -7.38 8.52 8.05
N GLU A 82 -8.06 9.58 8.50
CA GLU A 82 -8.09 9.93 9.92
C GLU A 82 -8.83 8.88 10.78
N TRP A 83 -8.33 8.65 12.00
CA TRP A 83 -8.98 7.77 12.99
C TRP A 83 -8.87 8.26 14.44
N LYS A 84 -8.23 9.40 14.67
CA LYS A 84 -8.07 10.01 16.00
C LYS A 84 -9.12 11.09 16.23
N GLU A 85 -9.42 11.89 15.22
CA GLU A 85 -10.37 13.00 15.31
C GLU A 85 -11.77 12.58 14.85
N PRO A 86 -12.78 12.49 15.75
CA PRO A 86 -14.11 12.00 15.39
C PRO A 86 -14.86 12.89 14.38
N GLN A 87 -14.51 14.16 14.26
CA GLN A 87 -15.14 15.08 13.31
C GLN A 87 -14.85 14.71 11.85
N ILE A 88 -13.72 14.01 11.60
CA ILE A 88 -13.29 13.57 10.26
C ILE A 88 -13.51 12.07 10.11
N SER A 89 -13.13 11.30 11.13
CA SER A 89 -13.21 9.83 11.11
C SER A 89 -14.64 9.30 11.31
N GLY A 90 -15.55 10.12 11.82
CA GLY A 90 -16.88 9.69 12.23
C GLY A 90 -16.85 9.00 13.60
N VAL A 91 -18.04 8.87 14.19
CA VAL A 91 -18.21 8.30 15.54
C VAL A 91 -18.63 6.84 15.43
N VAL A 92 -18.06 5.99 16.29
CA VAL A 92 -18.51 4.60 16.44
C VAL A 92 -19.90 4.59 17.05
N ASN A 93 -20.84 3.91 16.40
CA ASN A 93 -22.19 3.76 16.94
C ASN A 93 -22.13 3.05 18.30
N PRO A 94 -22.70 3.62 19.38
CA PRO A 94 -22.72 2.97 20.68
C PRO A 94 -23.48 1.63 20.67
N GLU A 95 -24.44 1.47 19.76
CA GLU A 95 -25.17 0.22 19.56
C GLU A 95 -24.46 -0.65 18.53
N LYS A 96 -23.92 -1.80 18.98
CA LYS A 96 -23.26 -2.76 18.10
C LYS A 96 -24.30 -3.58 17.33
N TYR A 97 -24.26 -3.46 16.00
CA TYR A 97 -25.03 -4.33 15.13
C TYR A 97 -24.48 -5.75 15.20
N THR A 98 -25.31 -6.71 15.59
CA THR A 98 -24.90 -8.12 15.71
C THR A 98 -25.30 -8.88 14.45
N PHE A 99 -24.30 -9.42 13.75
CA PHE A 99 -24.53 -10.36 12.65
C PHE A 99 -24.76 -11.77 13.20
N ASP A 100 -25.58 -12.57 12.50
CA ASP A 100 -25.81 -13.97 12.86
C ASP A 100 -24.51 -14.80 12.85
N THR A 101 -23.60 -14.49 11.92
CA THR A 101 -22.31 -15.19 11.74
C THR A 101 -21.21 -14.25 11.22
N PRO A 102 -19.92 -14.55 11.48
CA PRO A 102 -18.80 -13.83 10.87
C PRO A 102 -18.81 -13.88 9.34
N GLU A 103 -19.34 -14.94 8.73
CA GLU A 103 -19.48 -15.09 7.28
C GLU A 103 -20.49 -14.08 6.71
N ALA A 104 -21.61 -13.87 7.41
CA ALA A 104 -22.58 -12.85 7.04
C ALA A 104 -21.98 -11.44 7.13
N ALA A 105 -21.22 -11.15 8.19
CA ALA A 105 -20.50 -9.89 8.36
C ALA A 105 -19.48 -9.67 7.22
N SER A 106 -18.63 -10.67 6.93
CA SER A 106 -17.66 -10.61 5.82
C SER A 106 -18.32 -10.38 4.47
N LYS A 107 -19.46 -11.04 4.21
CA LYS A 107 -20.22 -10.83 2.96
C LYS A 107 -20.78 -9.42 2.87
N ALA A 108 -21.30 -8.86 3.96
CA ALA A 108 -21.81 -7.50 3.99
C ALA A 108 -20.70 -6.46 3.76
N VAL A 109 -19.59 -6.58 4.50
CA VAL A 109 -18.42 -5.68 4.37
C VAL A 109 -17.82 -5.72 2.96
N LYS A 110 -17.62 -6.92 2.39
CA LYS A 110 -17.11 -7.06 1.02
C LYS A 110 -18.02 -6.41 -0.02
N ARG A 111 -19.34 -6.56 0.14
CA ARG A 111 -20.32 -5.90 -0.73
C ARG A 111 -20.29 -4.38 -0.60
N ALA A 112 -20.21 -3.86 0.61
CA ALA A 112 -20.08 -2.42 0.86
C ALA A 112 -18.79 -1.87 0.24
N ALA A 113 -17.65 -2.52 0.47
CA ALA A 113 -16.36 -2.12 -0.10
C ALA A 113 -16.38 -2.10 -1.64
N LYS A 114 -16.95 -3.12 -2.28
CA LYS A 114 -17.12 -3.12 -3.74
C LYS A 114 -18.06 -2.01 -4.22
N PHE A 115 -19.17 -1.80 -3.52
CA PHE A 115 -20.10 -0.70 -3.82
C PHE A 115 -19.42 0.67 -3.74
N TYR A 116 -18.49 0.86 -2.80
CA TYR A 116 -17.76 2.11 -2.64
C TYR A 116 -16.59 2.32 -3.60
N GLY A 117 -16.18 1.28 -4.33
CA GLY A 117 -15.19 1.38 -5.41
C GLY A 117 -13.96 0.48 -5.29
N ALA A 118 -13.91 -0.48 -4.36
CA ALA A 118 -12.85 -1.49 -4.37
C ALA A 118 -13.09 -2.52 -5.49
N ASP A 119 -12.07 -2.83 -6.28
CA ASP A 119 -12.15 -3.88 -7.31
C ASP A 119 -12.07 -5.28 -6.68
N LEU A 120 -11.12 -5.47 -5.76
CA LEU A 120 -10.94 -6.71 -4.99
C LEU A 120 -11.00 -6.42 -3.50
N VAL A 121 -11.53 -7.38 -2.73
CA VAL A 121 -11.64 -7.29 -1.27
C VAL A 121 -11.36 -8.65 -0.67
N GLY A 122 -10.36 -8.70 0.20
CA GLY A 122 -10.00 -9.87 0.98
C GLY A 122 -9.95 -9.52 2.46
N ILE A 123 -10.09 -10.51 3.33
CA ILE A 123 -10.05 -10.34 4.78
C ILE A 123 -9.01 -11.30 5.34
N ALA A 124 -8.05 -10.78 6.10
CA ALA A 124 -7.04 -11.56 6.81
C ALA A 124 -7.29 -11.47 8.33
N PRO A 125 -6.84 -12.46 9.12
CA PRO A 125 -6.74 -12.29 10.56
C PRO A 125 -5.71 -11.20 10.88
N TYR A 126 -5.87 -10.55 12.03
CA TYR A 126 -4.83 -9.67 12.54
C TYR A 126 -3.54 -10.46 12.80
N ASP A 127 -2.43 -9.95 12.26
CA ASP A 127 -1.12 -10.56 12.39
C ASP A 127 -0.10 -9.45 12.56
N GLU A 128 0.36 -9.28 13.81
CA GLU A 128 1.24 -8.18 14.20
C GLU A 128 2.56 -8.15 13.42
N ARG A 129 2.99 -9.30 12.86
CA ARG A 129 4.24 -9.41 12.10
C ARG A 129 4.25 -8.45 10.91
N TRP A 130 3.09 -8.14 10.34
CA TRP A 130 2.97 -7.25 9.18
C TRP A 130 2.73 -5.79 9.54
N VAL A 131 2.54 -5.48 10.83
CA VAL A 131 2.40 -4.13 11.35
C VAL A 131 3.79 -3.53 11.55
N LEU A 132 3.98 -2.28 11.15
CA LEU A 132 5.27 -1.59 11.35
C LEU A 132 5.56 -1.48 12.84
N SER A 133 6.81 -1.68 13.27
CA SER A 133 7.18 -1.53 14.68
C SER A 133 7.10 -0.06 15.13
N ARG A 134 7.45 0.85 14.21
CA ARG A 134 7.43 2.29 14.39
C ARG A 134 7.01 2.96 13.07
N VAL A 135 6.32 4.09 13.17
CA VAL A 135 5.92 4.93 12.03
C VAL A 135 6.72 6.22 12.02
N PHE A 136 7.06 6.73 10.84
CA PHE A 136 7.88 7.92 10.70
C PHE A 136 7.08 9.17 11.08
N ASN A 137 7.66 10.03 11.91
CA ASN A 137 7.11 11.33 12.27
C ASN A 137 7.98 12.43 11.65
N ILE A 138 7.42 13.17 10.70
CA ILE A 138 8.14 14.18 9.93
C ILE A 138 8.61 15.36 10.79
N GLU A 139 7.83 15.77 11.80
CA GLU A 139 8.18 16.89 12.68
C GLU A 139 9.39 16.56 13.56
N LYS A 140 9.50 15.30 13.97
CA LYS A 140 10.62 14.80 14.77
C LYS A 140 11.80 14.30 13.92
N ASN A 141 11.58 14.13 12.62
CA ASN A 141 12.51 13.49 11.70
C ASN A 141 13.04 12.12 12.22
N ASP A 142 12.18 11.35 12.88
CA ASP A 142 12.47 10.01 13.39
C ASP A 142 11.17 9.21 13.53
N SER A 143 11.27 7.90 13.71
CA SER A 143 10.09 7.07 13.94
C SER A 143 9.58 7.17 15.38
N VAL A 144 8.27 7.04 15.56
CA VAL A 144 7.57 6.93 16.85
C VAL A 144 6.87 5.57 16.96
N PRO A 145 6.57 5.07 18.17
CA PRO A 145 5.85 3.81 18.34
C PRO A 145 4.56 3.76 17.50
N ASN A 146 4.34 2.65 16.80
CA ASN A 146 3.13 2.42 16.04
C ASN A 146 2.09 1.71 16.91
N VAL A 147 1.25 2.49 17.60
CA VAL A 147 0.25 1.98 18.54
C VAL A 147 -1.14 2.12 17.92
N LEU A 148 -1.82 0.99 17.73
CA LEU A 148 -3.22 0.97 17.32
C LEU A 148 -4.12 1.28 18.53
N PRO A 149 -5.24 2.02 18.35
CA PRO A 149 -6.08 2.47 19.46
C PRO A 149 -6.94 1.37 20.09
N PHE A 150 -6.93 0.17 19.52
CA PHE A 150 -7.60 -1.03 20.01
C PHE A 150 -6.86 -2.27 19.48
N GLU A 151 -7.17 -3.45 20.01
CA GLU A 151 -6.66 -4.73 19.51
C GLU A 151 -7.52 -5.21 18.32
N PRO A 152 -7.01 -5.18 17.08
CA PRO A 152 -7.80 -5.61 15.93
C PRO A 152 -7.97 -7.13 15.91
N LYS A 153 -9.11 -7.58 15.41
CA LYS A 153 -9.36 -9.01 15.16
C LYS A 153 -9.01 -9.40 13.73
N SER A 154 -9.25 -8.49 12.80
CA SER A 154 -9.10 -8.73 11.37
C SER A 154 -8.64 -7.48 10.62
N VAL A 155 -8.20 -7.71 9.39
CA VAL A 155 -7.80 -6.67 8.44
C VAL A 155 -8.59 -6.87 7.15
N ILE A 156 -9.34 -5.84 6.75
CA ILE A 156 -10.01 -5.78 5.45
C ILE A 156 -9.00 -5.18 4.47
N VAL A 157 -8.56 -5.94 3.48
CA VAL A 157 -7.61 -5.50 2.45
C VAL A 157 -8.37 -5.28 1.14
N MET A 158 -8.19 -4.09 0.56
CA MET A 158 -8.87 -3.69 -0.68
C MET A 158 -7.84 -3.38 -1.75
N ALA A 159 -8.08 -3.86 -2.97
CA ALA A 159 -7.28 -3.52 -4.14
C ALA A 159 -8.07 -2.63 -5.09
N LEU A 160 -7.41 -1.62 -5.62
CA LEU A 160 -7.91 -0.77 -6.70
C LEU A 160 -6.98 -0.91 -7.90
N GLN A 161 -7.55 -1.19 -9.08
CA GLN A 161 -6.79 -1.37 -10.30
C GLN A 161 -6.35 -0.02 -10.88
N MET A 162 -5.11 0.05 -11.38
CA MET A 162 -4.60 1.25 -12.08
C MET A 162 -5.06 1.28 -13.55
N SER A 163 -4.96 2.41 -14.26
CA SER A 163 -5.20 2.42 -15.72
C SER A 163 -4.19 1.53 -16.46
N TYR A 164 -4.67 0.66 -17.36
CA TYR A 164 -3.80 -0.19 -18.19
C TYR A 164 -2.92 0.66 -19.11
N ASP A 165 -3.52 1.57 -19.87
CA ASP A 165 -2.81 2.43 -20.82
C ASP A 165 -1.86 3.39 -20.09
N GLY A 166 -2.30 3.96 -18.96
CA GLY A 166 -1.43 4.78 -18.11
C GLY A 166 -0.22 3.99 -17.60
N PHE A 167 -0.42 2.75 -17.17
CA PHE A 167 0.67 1.89 -16.71
C PHE A 167 1.62 1.47 -17.85
N GLN A 168 1.11 1.23 -19.07
CA GLN A 168 1.94 0.96 -20.25
C GLN A 168 2.81 2.16 -20.65
N ALA A 169 2.39 3.37 -20.30
CA ALA A 169 3.15 4.60 -20.53
C ALA A 169 4.28 4.80 -19.50
N ALA A 170 4.61 3.83 -18.65
CA ALA A 170 5.76 3.95 -17.75
C ALA A 170 7.07 4.19 -18.55
N PRO A 171 7.97 5.10 -18.11
CA PRO A 171 7.96 5.88 -16.87
C PRO A 171 7.49 7.35 -17.03
N THR A 172 6.54 7.63 -17.93
CA THR A 172 6.07 8.99 -18.25
C THR A 172 5.09 9.56 -17.22
N SER A 173 4.67 10.83 -17.38
CA SER A 173 3.69 11.47 -16.49
C SER A 173 2.30 10.86 -16.52
N LEU A 174 1.94 10.12 -17.58
CA LEU A 174 0.68 9.38 -17.64
C LEU A 174 0.67 8.16 -16.69
N GLU A 175 1.83 7.53 -16.47
CA GLU A 175 1.95 6.46 -15.46
C GLU A 175 1.73 7.02 -14.06
N LEU A 176 2.35 8.17 -13.76
CA LEU A 176 2.15 8.84 -12.47
C LEU A 176 0.71 9.28 -12.30
N ALA A 177 0.07 9.81 -13.35
CA ALA A 177 -1.36 10.13 -13.31
C ALA A 177 -2.19 8.88 -12.98
N SER A 178 -1.85 7.72 -13.54
CA SER A 178 -2.48 6.45 -13.18
C SER A 178 -2.30 6.12 -11.69
N ALA A 179 -1.11 6.29 -11.15
CA ALA A 179 -0.84 6.05 -9.73
C ALA A 179 -1.57 7.06 -8.82
N GLY A 180 -1.50 8.35 -9.13
CA GLY A 180 -2.14 9.42 -8.38
C GLY A 180 -3.65 9.27 -8.31
N ASN A 181 -4.27 8.90 -9.43
CA ASN A 181 -5.73 8.69 -9.50
C ASN A 181 -6.17 7.57 -8.54
N ILE A 182 -5.36 6.52 -8.42
CA ILE A 182 -5.66 5.42 -7.49
C ILE A 182 -5.39 5.80 -6.04
N TYR A 183 -4.32 6.54 -5.72
CA TYR A 183 -4.12 7.05 -4.37
C TYR A 183 -5.27 7.96 -3.90
N SER A 184 -5.69 8.88 -4.77
CA SER A 184 -6.88 9.70 -4.60
C SER A 184 -8.13 8.86 -4.32
N SER A 185 -8.36 7.81 -5.12
CA SER A 185 -9.52 6.92 -4.98
C SER A 185 -9.47 6.05 -3.71
N MET A 186 -8.28 5.57 -3.32
CA MET A 186 -8.09 4.74 -2.12
C MET A 186 -8.56 5.48 -0.86
N GLY A 187 -8.25 6.78 -0.73
CA GLY A 187 -8.68 7.59 0.41
C GLY A 187 -10.20 7.65 0.53
N VAL A 188 -10.89 7.83 -0.60
CA VAL A 188 -12.36 7.86 -0.65
C VAL A 188 -12.95 6.50 -0.25
N VAL A 189 -12.45 5.41 -0.83
CA VAL A 189 -12.96 4.06 -0.56
C VAL A 189 -12.75 3.68 0.90
N VAL A 190 -11.53 3.87 1.42
CA VAL A 190 -11.19 3.46 2.79
C VAL A 190 -11.97 4.25 3.84
N SER A 191 -12.26 5.52 3.56
CA SER A 191 -13.04 6.38 4.43
C SER A 191 -14.49 5.92 4.48
N LYS A 192 -15.11 5.66 3.32
CA LYS A 192 -16.49 5.16 3.23
C LYS A 192 -16.67 3.81 3.93
N VAL A 193 -15.75 2.86 3.70
CA VAL A 193 -15.81 1.55 4.36
C VAL A 193 -15.61 1.69 5.87
N SER A 194 -14.70 2.55 6.32
CA SER A 194 -14.51 2.81 7.76
C SER A 194 -15.75 3.40 8.41
N HIS A 195 -16.38 4.40 7.78
CA HIS A 195 -17.64 4.97 8.26
C HIS A 195 -18.77 3.94 8.32
N PHE A 196 -18.88 3.07 7.31
CA PHE A 196 -19.83 1.96 7.32
C PHE A 196 -19.62 1.03 8.51
N VAL A 197 -18.38 0.61 8.78
CA VAL A 197 -18.06 -0.28 9.91
C VAL A 197 -18.25 0.42 11.26
N ARG A 198 -17.89 1.70 11.37
CA ARG A 198 -18.14 2.53 12.56
C ARG A 198 -19.63 2.69 12.84
N ALA A 199 -20.46 2.87 11.80
CA ALA A 199 -21.91 2.96 11.93
C ALA A 199 -22.56 1.65 12.42
N LEU A 200 -21.91 0.50 12.20
CA LEU A 200 -22.28 -0.80 12.77
C LEU A 200 -21.79 -0.99 14.21
N GLY A 201 -21.07 -0.04 14.78
CA GLY A 201 -20.60 -0.05 16.16
C GLY A 201 -19.22 -0.67 16.39
N TYR A 202 -18.39 -0.74 15.34
CA TYR A 202 -17.06 -1.34 15.40
C TYR A 202 -15.95 -0.32 15.14
N GLN A 203 -14.81 -0.50 15.80
CA GLN A 203 -13.65 0.35 15.67
C GLN A 203 -12.93 0.11 14.35
N THR A 204 -12.32 1.15 13.78
CA THR A 204 -11.54 1.04 12.55
C THR A 204 -10.30 1.92 12.56
N VAL A 205 -9.21 1.41 11.99
CA VAL A 205 -8.04 2.18 11.56
C VAL A 205 -7.89 2.04 10.04
N PRO A 206 -8.37 3.02 9.23
CA PRO A 206 -8.11 3.10 7.79
C PRO A 206 -6.65 3.40 7.49
N CYS A 207 -6.05 2.67 6.56
CA CYS A 207 -4.66 2.84 6.16
C CYS A 207 -4.50 2.81 4.63
N GLY A 208 -3.58 3.63 4.14
CA GLY A 208 -3.06 3.64 2.77
C GLY A 208 -1.76 2.86 2.70
N ASN A 209 -0.63 3.56 2.53
CA ASN A 209 0.72 2.96 2.53
C ASN A 209 1.39 2.92 3.91
N ASP A 210 0.73 3.47 4.92
CA ASP A 210 1.19 3.60 6.30
C ASP A 210 0.86 2.36 7.16
N THR A 211 1.28 2.41 8.43
CA THR A 211 0.91 1.52 9.55
C THR A 211 1.30 0.04 9.42
N ALA A 212 1.21 -0.56 8.24
CA ALA A 212 1.48 -1.96 8.00
C ALA A 212 1.88 -2.23 6.53
N LEU A 213 2.59 -3.34 6.31
CA LEU A 213 3.05 -3.77 5.00
C LEU A 213 1.87 -4.31 4.16
N SER A 214 1.47 -3.59 3.12
CA SER A 214 0.28 -3.95 2.33
C SER A 214 0.43 -5.25 1.54
N VAL A 215 1.62 -5.55 1.00
CA VAL A 215 1.87 -6.76 0.19
C VAL A 215 1.64 -8.07 0.97
N PRO A 216 2.26 -8.31 2.14
CA PRO A 216 1.98 -9.53 2.90
C PRO A 216 0.54 -9.61 3.39
N LEU A 217 -0.10 -8.48 3.71
CA LEU A 217 -1.52 -8.46 4.07
C LEU A 217 -2.42 -8.88 2.89
N ALA A 218 -2.14 -8.39 1.68
CA ALA A 218 -2.88 -8.79 0.47
C ALA A 218 -2.74 -10.29 0.18
N ILE A 219 -1.54 -10.85 0.36
CA ILE A 219 -1.30 -12.30 0.22
C ILE A 219 -2.07 -13.07 1.30
N HIS A 220 -1.99 -12.62 2.56
CA HIS A 220 -2.69 -13.26 3.67
C HIS A 220 -4.22 -13.25 3.47
N ALA A 221 -4.74 -12.16 2.91
CA ALA A 221 -6.15 -11.97 2.55
C ALA A 221 -6.57 -12.71 1.27
N GLY A 222 -5.68 -13.52 0.66
CA GLY A 222 -6.01 -14.33 -0.51
C GLY A 222 -6.13 -13.55 -1.82
N LEU A 223 -5.63 -12.32 -1.90
CA LEU A 223 -5.74 -11.51 -3.11
C LEU A 223 -4.70 -11.84 -4.18
N GLY A 224 -3.56 -12.42 -3.80
CA GLY A 224 -2.47 -12.63 -4.73
C GLY A 224 -1.25 -13.33 -4.15
N GLU A 225 -0.20 -13.41 -4.96
CA GLU A 225 1.09 -14.01 -4.60
C GLU A 225 2.24 -13.01 -4.76
N LEU A 226 3.31 -13.18 -3.96
CA LEU A 226 4.51 -12.35 -4.06
C LEU A 226 5.27 -12.64 -5.36
N SER A 227 5.71 -11.59 -6.04
CA SER A 227 6.51 -11.69 -7.26
C SER A 227 7.96 -11.22 -7.09
N ARG A 228 8.77 -11.47 -8.14
CA ARG A 228 10.17 -11.01 -8.24
C ARG A 228 10.34 -9.51 -8.03
N ILE A 229 9.39 -8.70 -8.51
CA ILE A 229 9.45 -7.23 -8.37
C ILE A 229 9.07 -6.74 -6.96
N GLY A 230 8.75 -7.63 -6.04
CA GLY A 230 8.49 -7.29 -4.65
C GLY A 230 7.06 -6.82 -4.35
N ILE A 231 6.16 -6.83 -5.35
CA ILE A 231 4.72 -6.54 -5.17
C ILE A 231 3.87 -7.78 -5.42
N ALA A 232 2.64 -7.76 -4.90
CA ALA A 232 1.68 -8.85 -5.09
C ALA A 232 1.14 -8.84 -6.51
N ILE A 233 1.04 -10.02 -7.11
CA ILE A 233 0.35 -10.29 -8.37
C ILE A 233 -1.02 -10.84 -8.02
N THR A 234 -2.09 -10.23 -8.53
CA THR A 234 -3.44 -10.81 -8.47
C THR A 234 -3.76 -11.52 -9.77
N PRO A 235 -4.62 -12.56 -9.75
CA PRO A 235 -5.08 -13.23 -10.96
C PRO A 235 -5.75 -12.28 -11.97
N GLU A 236 -6.48 -11.28 -11.48
CA GLU A 236 -7.31 -10.39 -12.31
C GLU A 236 -6.50 -9.30 -13.01
N PHE A 237 -5.49 -8.73 -12.32
CA PHE A 237 -4.85 -7.49 -12.77
C PHE A 237 -3.33 -7.60 -12.89
N GLY A 238 -2.74 -8.76 -12.55
CA GLY A 238 -1.30 -8.89 -12.48
C GLY A 238 -0.74 -8.00 -11.36
N PRO A 239 0.29 -7.17 -11.59
CA PRO A 239 0.81 -6.21 -10.61
C PRO A 239 0.13 -4.83 -10.63
N ARG A 240 -0.83 -4.60 -11.54
CA ARG A 240 -1.42 -3.29 -11.86
C ARG A 240 -2.51 -2.87 -10.85
N GLN A 241 -2.14 -2.76 -9.58
CA GLN A 241 -3.04 -2.34 -8.52
C GLN A 241 -2.31 -1.62 -7.38
N ARG A 242 -3.09 -0.99 -6.52
CA ARG A 242 -2.67 -0.49 -5.22
C ARG A 242 -3.58 -1.05 -4.14
N PHE A 243 -3.07 -1.09 -2.90
CA PHE A 243 -3.77 -1.67 -1.77
C PHE A 243 -3.97 -0.63 -0.67
N CYS A 244 -5.21 -0.51 -0.19
CA CYS A 244 -5.53 0.10 1.11
C CYS A 244 -6.07 -0.98 2.04
N LYS A 245 -6.09 -0.69 3.34
CA LYS A 245 -6.53 -1.67 4.35
C LYS A 245 -7.19 -1.01 5.56
N ILE A 246 -8.04 -1.75 6.25
CA ILE A 246 -8.71 -1.31 7.48
C ILE A 246 -8.51 -2.38 8.55
N PHE A 247 -7.90 -2.01 9.68
CA PHE A 247 -7.90 -2.83 10.88
C PHE A 247 -9.22 -2.61 11.63
N THR A 248 -9.84 -3.68 12.15
CA THR A 248 -11.12 -3.57 12.86
C THR A 248 -11.29 -4.64 13.95
N ASP A 249 -12.11 -4.34 14.96
CA ASP A 249 -12.55 -5.27 16.00
C ASP A 249 -13.84 -6.03 15.63
N LEU A 250 -14.40 -5.76 14.44
CA LEU A 250 -15.53 -6.50 13.86
C LEU A 250 -15.12 -7.97 13.64
N PRO A 251 -15.85 -8.95 14.22
CA PRO A 251 -15.65 -10.36 13.92
C PRO A 251 -16.00 -10.66 12.46
N LEU A 252 -15.01 -11.11 11.69
CA LEU A 252 -15.13 -11.41 10.27
C LEU A 252 -14.59 -12.81 9.99
N ALA A 253 -15.28 -13.56 9.12
CA ALA A 253 -14.71 -14.76 8.52
C ALA A 253 -13.57 -14.36 7.57
N VAL A 254 -12.40 -14.96 7.77
CA VAL A 254 -11.18 -14.65 7.02
C VAL A 254 -11.09 -15.49 5.74
N ASP A 255 -10.45 -14.91 4.73
CA ASP A 255 -10.07 -15.61 3.50
C ASP A 255 -8.79 -16.42 3.70
N LYS A 256 -8.47 -17.25 2.71
CA LYS A 256 -7.26 -18.07 2.70
C LYS A 256 -6.30 -17.57 1.62
N PRO A 257 -4.97 -17.59 1.88
CA PRO A 257 -3.98 -17.38 0.84
C PRO A 257 -4.21 -18.28 -0.38
N ILE A 258 -3.88 -17.78 -1.56
CA ILE A 258 -4.00 -18.50 -2.83
C ILE A 258 -2.62 -18.80 -3.41
N THR A 259 -2.54 -19.84 -4.24
CA THR A 259 -1.37 -20.15 -5.06
C THR A 259 -1.81 -20.43 -6.48
N PHE A 260 -1.21 -19.73 -7.44
CA PHE A 260 -1.50 -19.85 -8.86
C PHE A 260 -0.22 -19.79 -9.73
N GLY A 261 0.95 -19.97 -9.10
CA GLY A 261 2.22 -20.25 -9.78
C GLY A 261 3.09 -19.02 -10.02
N VAL A 262 2.86 -17.90 -9.33
CA VAL A 262 3.63 -16.66 -9.55
C VAL A 262 5.10 -16.86 -9.23
N LYS A 263 5.41 -17.60 -8.16
CA LYS A 263 6.79 -17.89 -7.75
C LYS A 263 7.52 -18.67 -8.84
N GLU A 264 6.94 -19.79 -9.27
CA GLU A 264 7.52 -20.70 -10.28
C GLU A 264 7.72 -19.96 -11.61
N PHE A 265 6.76 -19.13 -12.01
CA PHE A 265 6.87 -18.28 -13.19
C PHE A 265 7.99 -17.23 -13.03
N CYS A 266 8.08 -16.59 -11.86
CA CYS A 266 9.11 -15.58 -11.59
C CYS A 266 10.53 -16.16 -11.59
N MET A 267 10.71 -17.43 -11.22
CA MET A 267 12.02 -18.10 -11.22
C MET A 267 12.67 -18.17 -12.61
N THR A 268 11.87 -18.22 -13.67
CA THR A 268 12.34 -18.33 -15.06
C THR A 268 12.20 -17.04 -15.86
N CYS A 269 11.12 -16.28 -15.67
CA CYS A 269 10.76 -15.15 -16.54
C CYS A 269 11.78 -14.00 -16.54
N LYS A 270 12.13 -13.47 -15.35
CA LYS A 270 13.10 -12.37 -15.12
C LYS A 270 12.93 -11.07 -15.92
N LYS A 271 11.93 -10.96 -16.80
CA LYS A 271 11.68 -9.80 -17.67
C LYS A 271 11.71 -8.45 -16.94
N CYS A 272 11.16 -8.39 -15.72
CA CYS A 272 11.17 -7.19 -14.91
C CYS A 272 12.56 -6.79 -14.40
N ALA A 273 13.43 -7.76 -14.09
CA ALA A 273 14.81 -7.51 -13.72
C ALA A 273 15.61 -7.01 -14.93
N ASP A 274 15.40 -7.64 -16.09
CA ASP A 274 16.06 -7.26 -17.35
C ASP A 274 15.68 -5.83 -17.78
N ALA A 275 14.40 -5.48 -17.65
CA ALA A 275 13.89 -4.17 -18.05
C ALA A 275 14.14 -3.05 -17.01
N CYS A 276 14.63 -3.36 -15.81
CA CYS A 276 14.76 -2.40 -14.72
C CYS A 276 15.85 -1.35 -15.04
N PRO A 277 15.54 -0.06 -15.23
CA PRO A 277 16.56 0.93 -15.61
C PRO A 277 17.65 1.10 -14.55
N SER A 278 17.30 0.96 -13.26
CA SER A 278 18.23 1.06 -12.14
C SER A 278 18.87 -0.26 -11.73
N GLN A 279 18.51 -1.38 -12.37
CA GLN A 279 18.96 -2.73 -12.00
C GLN A 279 18.71 -3.06 -10.51
N ALA A 280 17.63 -2.53 -9.94
CA ALA A 280 17.27 -2.73 -8.54
C ALA A 280 16.68 -4.12 -8.26
N ILE A 281 16.11 -4.79 -9.27
CA ILE A 281 15.39 -6.05 -9.10
C ILE A 281 16.36 -7.22 -9.27
N SER A 282 16.39 -8.15 -8.31
CA SER A 282 17.30 -9.30 -8.34
C SER A 282 17.07 -10.21 -9.56
N HIS A 283 18.19 -10.68 -10.15
CA HIS A 283 18.24 -11.72 -11.19
C HIS A 283 18.36 -13.14 -10.63
N ASP A 284 18.39 -13.32 -9.31
CA ASP A 284 18.57 -14.63 -8.69
C ASP A 284 17.43 -15.57 -9.06
N LYS A 285 17.75 -16.85 -9.30
CA LYS A 285 16.73 -17.83 -9.64
C LYS A 285 15.72 -17.98 -8.50
N GLU A 286 16.21 -18.22 -7.29
CA GLU A 286 15.40 -18.47 -6.10
C GLU A 286 15.29 -17.23 -5.21
N PRO A 287 14.17 -17.04 -4.49
CA PRO A 287 14.10 -16.05 -3.42
C PRO A 287 14.90 -16.51 -2.20
N SER A 288 15.43 -15.56 -1.43
CA SER A 288 16.20 -15.85 -0.21
C SER A 288 15.71 -14.98 0.96
N PHE A 289 16.24 -15.22 2.16
CA PHE A 289 15.95 -14.39 3.34
C PHE A 289 16.85 -13.14 3.43
N GLN A 290 17.77 -12.95 2.48
CA GLN A 290 18.71 -11.84 2.50
C GLN A 290 18.01 -10.52 2.16
N ALA A 291 18.32 -9.48 2.92
CA ALA A 291 17.96 -8.11 2.56
C ALA A 291 19.04 -7.52 1.64
N ALA A 292 18.65 -6.75 0.63
CA ALA A 292 19.59 -6.06 -0.25
C ALA A 292 20.15 -4.79 0.40
N THR A 293 19.29 -4.06 1.12
CA THR A 293 19.63 -2.82 1.84
C THR A 293 18.83 -2.75 3.14
N ILE A 294 19.12 -1.76 3.99
CA ILE A 294 18.29 -1.44 5.15
C ILE A 294 16.84 -1.12 4.78
N SER A 295 16.59 -0.68 3.54
CA SER A 295 15.24 -0.41 3.01
C SER A 295 14.43 -1.64 2.63
N THR A 296 15.06 -2.81 2.68
CA THR A 296 14.39 -4.09 2.47
C THR A 296 14.17 -4.78 3.81
N SER A 297 12.91 -5.11 4.14
CA SER A 297 12.62 -5.88 5.34
C SER A 297 13.36 -7.23 5.33
N GLY A 298 14.21 -7.46 6.33
CA GLY A 298 14.92 -8.72 6.52
C GLY A 298 14.00 -9.85 7.02
N GLY A 299 14.50 -11.09 6.94
CA GLY A 299 13.80 -12.26 7.49
C GLY A 299 12.52 -12.67 6.75
N VAL A 300 12.31 -12.17 5.54
CA VAL A 300 11.21 -12.59 4.65
C VAL A 300 11.81 -13.20 3.40
N LYS A 301 11.39 -14.41 3.03
CA LYS A 301 11.87 -15.08 1.83
C LYS A 301 11.30 -14.40 0.57
N LYS A 302 12.14 -13.69 -0.17
CA LYS A 302 11.75 -12.93 -1.38
C LYS A 302 12.94 -12.68 -2.31
N TRP A 303 12.65 -12.21 -3.51
CA TRP A 303 13.66 -11.52 -4.32
C TRP A 303 13.79 -10.10 -3.77
N ALA A 304 14.84 -9.86 -2.99
CA ALA A 304 15.09 -8.55 -2.41
C ALA A 304 15.45 -7.55 -3.51
N ALA A 305 14.73 -6.44 -3.58
CA ALA A 305 15.09 -5.32 -4.43
C ALA A 305 16.10 -4.41 -3.72
N ASN A 306 17.11 -3.93 -4.44
CA ASN A 306 18.00 -2.85 -4.00
C ASN A 306 17.25 -1.51 -4.16
N ALA A 307 16.29 -1.28 -3.26
CA ALA A 307 15.39 -0.13 -3.25
C ALA A 307 16.10 1.18 -2.88
#